data_AF-A0A7S1SUP9-F1
#
_entry.id   AF-A0A7S1SUP9-F1
#
_cell.length_a   1.000
_cell.length_b   1.000
_cell.length_c   1.000
_cell.angle_alpha   90.00
_cell.angle_beta   90.00
_cell.angle_gamma   90.00
#
_symmetry.space_group_name_H-M   'P 1'
#
loop_
_entity.id
_entity.type
_entity.pdbx_description
1 polymer ?
#
loop_
_entity_poly.entity_id
_entity_poly.type
_entity_poly.pdbx_seq_one_letter_code
_entity_poly.pdbx_strand_id
1 'polypeptide(L)'
;FMITPEGLEDQLLGIVVQKERPELQEEKTKLVLQGAENARQLKEIEDKIIEVLSSSEGNILEDETAINVISSSKVLSNDIATKQEVAARTEKKIDAARLEYKPVALHVSVLFFSISNLANIEPMYQYALSWFVALFEDAIDKAERRPMPARITCLVE
;
A
#
# COMPACT_ATOMS: atom_id res chain seq x y z
N PHE A 1 -2.91 -10.18 -21.31
CA PHE A 1 -3.45 -10.18 -19.93
C PHE A 1 -4.83 -9.54 -19.97
N MET A 2 -5.82 -10.17 -19.33
CA MET A 2 -7.19 -9.64 -19.24
C MET A 2 -7.35 -9.01 -17.85
N ILE A 3 -7.93 -7.80 -17.78
CA ILE A 3 -8.12 -7.10 -16.50
C ILE A 3 -9.33 -7.68 -15.78
N THR A 4 -9.20 -7.96 -14.48
CA THR A 4 -10.32 -8.43 -13.64
C THR A 4 -11.05 -7.24 -13.03
N PRO A 5 -12.36 -7.37 -12.73
CA PRO A 5 -13.12 -6.31 -12.06
C PRO A 5 -12.49 -5.85 -10.74
N GLU A 6 -12.01 -6.79 -9.94
CA GLU A 6 -11.36 -6.52 -8.66
C GLU A 6 -10.03 -5.77 -8.87
N GLY A 7 -9.23 -6.20 -9.86
CA GLY A 7 -7.95 -5.56 -10.15
C GLY A 7 -8.10 -4.14 -10.70
N LEU A 8 -9.14 -3.90 -11.51
CA LEU A 8 -9.46 -2.56 -11.99
C LEU A 8 -9.98 -1.66 -10.86
N GLU A 9 -10.84 -2.17 -9.99
CA GLU A 9 -11.34 -1.42 -8.83
C GLU A 9 -10.18 -0.98 -7.93
N ASP A 10 -9.24 -1.87 -7.61
CA ASP A 10 -8.06 -1.54 -6.82
C ASP A 10 -7.17 -0.49 -7.50
N GLN A 11 -7.01 -0.58 -8.83
CA GLN A 11 -6.26 0.41 -9.61
C GLN A 11 -6.93 1.79 -9.57
N LEU A 12 -8.23 1.85 -9.81
CA LEU A 12 -9.01 3.09 -9.79
C LEU A 12 -9.06 3.71 -8.39
N LEU A 13 -9.13 2.89 -7.34
CA LEU A 13 -9.04 3.33 -5.95
C LEU A 13 -7.68 3.98 -5.66
N GLY A 14 -6.60 3.42 -6.19
CA GLY A 14 -5.28 4.04 -6.10
C GLY A 14 -5.24 5.43 -6.73
N ILE A 15 -5.80 5.58 -7.92
CA ILE A 15 -5.82 6.84 -8.69
C ILE A 15 -6.63 7.92 -7.98
N VAL A 16 -7.85 7.61 -7.53
CA VAL A 16 -8.69 8.60 -6.83
C VAL A 16 -8.06 9.05 -5.52
N VAL A 17 -7.47 8.12 -4.75
CA VAL A 17 -6.76 8.47 -3.50
C VAL A 17 -5.55 9.35 -3.80
N GLN A 18 -4.77 9.03 -4.83
CA GLN A 18 -3.60 9.83 -5.21
C GLN A 18 -3.98 11.26 -5.60
N LYS A 19 -5.11 11.44 -6.30
CA LYS A 19 -5.60 12.75 -6.72
C LYS A 19 -6.23 13.55 -5.57
N GLU A 20 -6.99 12.89 -4.71
CA GLU A 20 -7.75 13.56 -3.64
C GLU A 20 -6.92 13.80 -2.37
N ARG A 21 -6.03 12.86 -2.02
CA ARG A 21 -5.19 12.89 -0.81
C ARG A 21 -3.79 12.37 -1.10
N PRO A 22 -2.98 13.11 -1.88
CA PRO A 22 -1.60 12.72 -2.20
C PRO A 22 -0.77 12.46 -0.93
N GLU A 23 -1.02 13.19 0.16
CA GLU A 23 -0.35 13.01 1.44
C GLU A 23 -0.57 11.60 2.04
N LEU A 24 -1.77 11.03 1.92
CA LEU A 24 -2.05 9.67 2.39
C LEU A 24 -1.31 8.63 1.54
N GLN A 25 -1.20 8.88 0.23
CA GLN A 25 -0.49 7.99 -0.68
C GLN A 25 1.02 8.02 -0.40
N GLU A 26 1.59 9.21 -0.19
CA GLU A 26 2.99 9.36 0.23
C GLU A 26 3.27 8.69 1.57
N GLU A 27 2.40 8.88 2.56
CA GLU A 27 2.53 8.24 3.87
C GLU A 27 2.46 6.72 3.76
N LYS A 28 1.54 6.18 2.94
CA LYS A 28 1.48 4.74 2.66
C LYS A 28 2.77 4.21 2.04
N THR A 29 3.29 4.88 1.01
CA THR A 29 4.55 4.49 0.37
C THR A 29 5.71 4.51 1.37
N LYS A 30 5.77 5.53 2.23
CA LYS A 30 6.79 5.62 3.29
C LYS A 30 6.69 4.47 4.28
N LEU A 31 5.49 4.10 4.73
CA LEU A 31 5.28 2.97 5.64
C LEU A 31 5.71 1.64 5.01
N VAL A 32 5.41 1.42 3.72
CA VAL A 32 5.83 0.22 3.00
C VAL A 32 7.35 0.12 2.94
N LEU A 33 8.04 1.21 2.59
CA LEU A 33 9.50 1.26 2.54
C LEU A 33 10.12 1.03 3.93
N GLN A 34 9.57 1.65 4.97
CA GLN A 34 10.00 1.44 6.34
C GLN A 34 9.76 0.00 6.81
N GLY A 35 8.64 -0.60 6.43
CA GLY A 35 8.33 -2.00 6.72
C GLY A 35 9.34 -2.96 6.10
N ALA A 36 9.68 -2.74 4.83
CA ALA A 36 10.69 -3.51 4.12
C ALA A 36 12.09 -3.38 4.75
N GLU A 37 12.50 -2.15 5.11
CA GLU A 37 13.78 -1.91 5.78
C GLU A 37 13.82 -2.53 7.17
N ASN A 38 12.77 -2.39 7.97
CA ASN A 38 12.67 -3.02 9.29
C ASN A 38 12.74 -4.56 9.19
N ALA A 39 12.08 -5.16 8.19
CA ALA A 39 12.15 -6.59 7.96
C ALA A 39 13.57 -7.04 7.57
N ARG A 40 14.27 -6.25 6.75
CA ARG A 40 15.68 -6.49 6.42
C ARG A 40 16.57 -6.44 7.66
N GLN A 41 16.42 -5.40 8.50
CA GLN A 41 17.19 -5.23 9.72
C GLN A 41 16.96 -6.37 10.72
N LEU A 42 15.72 -6.83 10.89
CA LEU A 42 15.43 -7.98 11.75
C LEU A 42 16.13 -9.25 11.27
N LYS A 43 16.15 -9.49 9.96
CA LYS A 43 16.86 -10.62 9.37
C LYS A 43 18.37 -10.52 9.59
N GLU A 44 18.96 -9.34 9.41
CA GLU A 44 20.39 -9.13 9.66
C GLU A 44 20.77 -9.35 11.13
N ILE A 45 19.88 -8.95 12.05
CA ILE A 45 20.06 -9.22 13.48
C ILE A 45 19.97 -10.72 13.75
N GLU A 46 19.02 -11.42 13.15
CA GLU A 46 18.87 -12.88 13.27
C GLU A 46 20.11 -13.62 12.74
N ASP A 47 20.57 -13.28 11.54
CA ASP A 47 21.76 -13.86 10.91
C ASP A 47 23.01 -13.64 11.79
N LYS A 48 23.16 -12.44 12.37
CA LYS A 48 24.27 -12.11 13.28
C LYS A 48 24.21 -12.91 14.57
N ILE A 49 23.02 -13.15 15.12
CA ILE A 49 22.87 -14.01 16.31
C ILE A 49 23.27 -15.45 15.96
N ILE A 50 22.80 -15.98 14.82
CA ILE A 50 23.15 -17.33 14.37
C ILE A 50 24.65 -17.48 14.15
N GLU A 51 25.29 -16.49 13.54
CA GLU A 51 26.74 -16.47 13.34
C GLU A 51 27.48 -16.57 14.68
N VAL A 52 27.15 -15.71 15.64
CA VAL A 52 27.77 -15.71 16.98
C VAL A 52 27.56 -17.05 17.70
N LEU A 53 26.32 -17.57 17.69
CA LEU A 53 25.99 -18.87 18.28
C LEU A 53 26.75 -20.03 17.64
N SER A 54 27.04 -19.93 16.33
CA SER A 54 27.72 -20.99 15.56
C SER A 54 29.24 -20.91 15.65
N SER A 55 29.79 -19.71 15.87
CA SER A 55 31.24 -19.47 15.99
C SER A 55 31.80 -19.67 17.40
N SER A 56 30.95 -19.69 18.44
CA SER A 56 31.41 -19.91 19.81
C SER A 56 31.86 -21.37 20.01
N GLU A 57 33.18 -21.58 20.04
CA GLU A 57 33.79 -22.82 20.49
C GLU A 57 33.94 -22.80 22.03
N GLY A 58 33.06 -23.51 22.75
CA GLY A 58 33.09 -23.61 24.22
C GLY A 58 31.81 -23.15 24.91
N ASN A 59 31.89 -22.76 26.19
CA ASN A 59 30.74 -22.27 26.95
C ASN A 59 30.43 -20.82 26.56
N ILE A 60 29.38 -20.59 25.77
CA ILE A 60 28.96 -19.26 25.32
C ILE A 60 28.63 -18.28 26.46
N LEU A 61 28.33 -18.79 27.66
CA LEU A 61 28.09 -17.97 28.84
C LEU A 61 29.36 -17.30 29.38
N GLU A 62 30.53 -17.73 28.91
CA GLU A 62 31.83 -17.13 29.26
C GLU A 62 32.34 -16.18 28.17
N ASP A 63 31.68 -16.14 27.00
CA ASP A 63 32.03 -15.24 25.90
C ASP A 63 31.31 -13.89 26.07
N GLU A 64 32.00 -12.95 26.70
CA GLU A 64 31.52 -11.58 26.92
C GLU A 64 31.16 -10.87 25.60
N THR A 65 31.83 -11.20 24.49
CA THR A 65 31.53 -10.61 23.19
C THR A 65 30.22 -11.12 22.63
N ALA A 66 29.97 -12.44 22.74
CA ALA A 66 28.70 -13.05 22.34
C ALA A 66 27.52 -12.50 23.15
N ILE A 67 27.69 -12.38 24.47
CA ILE A 67 26.67 -11.81 25.37
C ILE A 67 26.33 -10.37 24.98
N ASN A 68 27.34 -9.54 24.71
CA ASN A 68 27.15 -8.14 24.33
C ASN A 68 26.43 -8.01 22.97
N VAL A 69 26.82 -8.82 21.98
CA VAL A 69 26.15 -8.82 20.67
C VAL A 69 24.69 -9.24 20.81
N ILE A 70 24.40 -10.36 21.48
CA ILE A 70 23.02 -10.85 21.67
C ILE A 70 22.18 -9.84 22.46
N SER A 71 22.74 -9.22 23.49
CA SER A 71 22.05 -8.20 24.30
C SER A 71 21.71 -6.95 23.46
N SER A 72 22.68 -6.41 22.71
CA SER A 72 22.45 -5.25 21.85
C SER A 72 21.46 -5.54 20.71
N SER A 73 21.56 -6.72 20.10
CA SER A 73 20.61 -7.23 19.10
C SER A 73 19.19 -7.33 19.66
N LYS A 74 19.01 -7.83 20.89
CA LYS A 74 17.70 -7.91 21.55
C LYS A 74 17.08 -6.53 21.77
N VAL A 75 17.87 -5.55 22.19
CA VAL A 75 17.37 -4.17 22.36
C VAL A 75 16.92 -3.60 21.01
N LEU A 76 17.73 -3.75 19.96
CA LEU A 76 17.40 -3.25 18.63
C LEU A 76 16.16 -3.95 18.04
N SER A 77 16.05 -5.27 18.15
CA SER A 77 14.87 -6.01 17.69
C SER A 77 13.60 -5.59 18.40
N ASN A 78 13.66 -5.34 19.72
CA ASN A 78 12.52 -4.82 20.47
C ASN A 78 12.11 -3.42 20.00
N ASP A 79 13.08 -2.52 19.77
CA ASP A 79 12.80 -1.18 19.23
C ASP A 79 12.15 -1.27 17.83
N ILE A 80 12.67 -2.11 16.93
CA ILE A 80 12.08 -2.34 15.60
C ILE A 80 10.66 -2.90 15.72
N ALA A 81 10.42 -3.85 16.62
CA ALA A 81 9.09 -4.43 16.84
C ALA A 81 8.07 -3.37 17.29
N THR A 82 8.46 -2.47 18.21
CA THR A 82 7.57 -1.37 18.63
C THR A 82 7.27 -0.40 17.48
N LYS A 83 8.28 -0.06 16.66
CA LYS A 83 8.11 0.78 15.46
C LYS A 83 7.19 0.13 14.43
N GLN A 84 7.32 -1.18 14.21
CA GLN A 84 6.43 -1.95 13.32
C GLN A 84 5.00 -1.98 13.85
N GLU A 85 4.78 -2.10 15.16
CA GLU A 85 3.44 -2.04 15.73
C GLU A 85 2.76 -0.68 15.48
N VAL A 86 3.50 0.41 15.69
CA VAL A 86 3.01 1.77 15.39
C VAL A 86 2.71 1.91 13.89
N ALA A 87 3.61 1.46 13.02
CA ALA A 87 3.42 1.48 11.57
C ALA A 87 2.17 0.71 11.14
N ALA A 88 1.93 -0.49 11.69
CA ALA A 88 0.75 -1.30 11.39
C ALA A 88 -0.55 -0.64 11.85
N ARG A 89 -0.54 0.06 13.00
CA ARG A 89 -1.69 0.85 13.45
C ARG A 89 -1.97 2.03 12.53
N THR A 90 -0.93 2.71 12.05
CA THR A 90 -1.05 3.82 11.10
C THR A 90 -1.54 3.33 9.74
N GLU A 91 -1.00 2.23 9.23
CA GLU A 91 -1.43 1.61 7.97
C GLU A 91 -2.94 1.29 7.97
N LYS A 92 -3.45 0.71 9.07
CA LYS A 92 -4.90 0.47 9.22
C LYS A 92 -5.74 1.74 9.13
N LYS A 93 -5.25 2.86 9.69
CA LYS A 93 -5.94 4.15 9.61
C LYS A 93 -5.93 4.69 8.18
N ILE A 94 -4.79 4.58 7.51
CA ILE A 94 -4.66 4.99 6.10
C ILE A 94 -5.58 4.17 5.23
N ASP A 95 -5.58 2.84 5.38
CA ASP A 95 -6.45 1.98 4.59
C ASP A 95 -7.93 2.23 4.87
N ALA A 96 -8.33 2.51 6.11
CA ALA A 96 -9.69 2.95 6.42
C ALA A 96 -10.06 4.25 5.68
N ALA A 97 -9.17 5.24 5.67
CA ALA A 97 -9.39 6.49 4.93
C ALA A 97 -9.45 6.29 3.41
N ARG A 98 -8.66 5.34 2.87
CA ARG A 98 -8.72 4.96 1.44
C ARG A 98 -10.06 4.32 1.09
N LEU A 99 -10.58 3.45 1.96
CA LEU A 99 -11.85 2.76 1.73
C LEU A 99 -13.06 3.72 1.62
N GLU A 100 -12.96 4.95 2.13
CA GLU A 100 -13.99 5.99 1.92
C GLU A 100 -14.23 6.28 0.42
N TYR A 101 -13.21 6.12 -0.41
CA TYR A 101 -13.28 6.36 -1.86
C TYR A 101 -13.67 5.11 -2.67
N LYS A 102 -13.83 3.94 -2.01
CA LYS A 102 -14.21 2.69 -2.66
C LYS A 102 -15.49 2.79 -3.50
N PRO A 103 -16.55 3.51 -3.09
CA PRO A 103 -17.75 3.66 -3.90
C PRO A 103 -17.48 4.32 -5.27
N VAL A 104 -16.53 5.26 -5.35
CA VAL A 104 -16.12 5.90 -6.60
C VAL A 104 -15.44 4.89 -7.52
N ALA A 105 -14.48 4.13 -6.99
CA ALA A 105 -13.76 3.12 -7.74
C ALA A 105 -14.70 2.02 -8.29
N LEU A 106 -15.64 1.56 -7.48
CA LEU A 106 -16.66 0.59 -7.90
C LEU A 106 -17.52 1.16 -9.04
N HIS A 107 -18.03 2.39 -8.89
CA HIS A 107 -18.86 3.04 -9.90
C HIS A 107 -18.14 3.15 -11.25
N VAL A 108 -16.90 3.63 -11.22
CA VAL A 108 -16.07 3.84 -12.42
C VAL A 108 -15.65 2.51 -13.06
N SER A 109 -15.40 1.47 -12.25
CA SER A 109 -15.15 0.11 -12.76
C SER A 109 -16.34 -0.43 -13.54
N VAL A 110 -17.56 -0.28 -13.00
CA VAL A 110 -18.80 -0.68 -13.69
C VAL A 110 -18.94 0.06 -15.02
N LEU A 111 -18.72 1.38 -15.04
CA LEU A 111 -18.75 2.17 -16.28
C LEU A 111 -17.78 1.65 -17.34
N PHE A 112 -16.54 1.32 -16.95
CA PHE A 112 -15.54 0.78 -17.87
C PHE A 112 -15.99 -0.53 -18.50
N PHE A 113 -16.49 -1.48 -17.71
CA PHE A 113 -16.95 -2.76 -18.25
C PHE A 113 -18.24 -2.62 -19.06
N SER A 114 -19.13 -1.69 -18.71
CA SER A 114 -20.29 -1.35 -19.53
C SER A 114 -19.87 -0.84 -20.92
N ILE A 115 -18.87 0.06 -20.99
CA ILE A 115 -18.32 0.55 -22.26
C ILE A 115 -17.61 -0.57 -23.02
N SER A 116 -16.82 -1.39 -22.33
CA SER A 116 -16.10 -2.52 -22.93
C SER A 116 -17.06 -3.53 -23.59
N ASN A 117 -18.25 -3.72 -23.01
CA ASN A 117 -19.27 -4.60 -23.57
C ASN A 117 -19.90 -4.06 -24.87
N LEU A 118 -19.77 -2.77 -25.19
CA LEU A 118 -20.28 -2.20 -26.46
C LEU A 118 -19.54 -2.76 -27.69
N ALA A 119 -18.30 -3.22 -27.53
CA ALA A 119 -17.55 -3.88 -28.59
C ALA A 119 -18.23 -5.18 -29.07
N ASN A 120 -19.12 -5.78 -28.27
CA ASN A 120 -19.91 -6.95 -28.68
C ASN A 120 -21.03 -6.59 -29.68
N ILE A 121 -21.43 -5.31 -29.74
CA ILE A 121 -22.41 -4.82 -30.71
C ILE A 121 -21.70 -4.47 -32.02
N GLU A 122 -20.63 -3.67 -31.93
CA GLU A 122 -19.81 -3.27 -33.06
C GLU A 122 -18.35 -3.14 -32.63
N PRO A 123 -17.39 -3.86 -33.27
CA PRO A 123 -15.97 -3.82 -32.93
C PRO A 123 -15.34 -2.42 -32.90
N MET A 124 -15.90 -1.44 -33.62
CA MET A 124 -15.42 -0.05 -33.57
C MET A 124 -15.56 0.62 -32.19
N TYR A 125 -16.39 0.12 -31.28
CA TYR A 125 -16.57 0.67 -29.93
C TYR A 125 -15.54 0.14 -28.90
N GLN A 126 -14.42 -0.39 -29.36
CA GLN A 126 -13.34 -0.83 -28.48
C GLN A 126 -12.45 0.35 -28.07
N TYR A 127 -12.51 0.72 -26.79
CA TYR A 127 -11.68 1.79 -26.22
C TYR A 127 -10.49 1.22 -25.43
N ALA A 128 -9.38 1.95 -25.45
CA ALA A 128 -8.21 1.61 -24.63
C ALA A 128 -8.46 1.93 -23.16
N LEU A 129 -8.01 1.06 -22.25
CA LEU A 129 -8.06 1.31 -20.81
C LEU A 129 -7.31 2.60 -20.43
N SER A 130 -6.15 2.85 -21.05
CA SER A 130 -5.36 4.06 -20.79
C SER A 130 -6.13 5.34 -21.14
N TRP A 131 -6.93 5.31 -22.20
CA TRP A 131 -7.79 6.44 -22.56
C TRP A 131 -8.89 6.65 -21.51
N PHE A 132 -9.53 5.57 -21.06
CA PHE A 132 -10.57 5.65 -20.03
C PHE A 132 -10.00 6.15 -18.68
N VAL A 133 -8.82 5.68 -18.29
CA VAL A 133 -8.12 6.15 -17.09
C VAL A 133 -7.79 7.64 -17.17
N ALA A 134 -7.28 8.12 -18.32
CA ALA A 134 -7.02 9.54 -18.52
C ALA A 134 -8.30 10.39 -18.44
N LEU A 135 -9.42 9.88 -18.98
CA LEU A 135 -10.73 10.53 -18.87
C LEU A 135 -11.20 10.60 -17.40
N PHE A 136 -10.99 9.53 -16.64
CA PHE A 136 -11.33 9.50 -15.21
C PHE A 136 -10.51 10.51 -14.40
N GLU A 137 -9.19 10.59 -14.63
CA GLU A 137 -8.34 11.58 -13.97
C GLU A 137 -8.77 13.02 -14.29
N ASP A 138 -9.06 13.31 -15.56
CA ASP A 138 -9.56 14.62 -15.99
C ASP A 138 -10.93 14.96 -15.38
N ALA A 139 -11.82 13.96 -15.22
CA ALA A 139 -13.10 14.15 -14.56
C ALA A 139 -12.94 14.51 -13.07
N ILE A 140 -12.02 13.86 -12.35
CA ILE A 140 -11.70 14.19 -10.95
C ILE A 140 -11.22 15.65 -10.83
N ASP A 141 -10.32 16.05 -11.74
CA ASP A 141 -9.71 17.39 -11.75
C ASP A 141 -10.76 18.49 -12.04
N LYS A 142 -11.75 18.19 -12.88
CA LYS A 142 -12.85 19.11 -13.24
C LYS A 142 -14.00 19.15 -12.24
N ALA A 143 -14.19 18.09 -11.46
CA ALA A 143 -15.28 18.01 -10.49
C ALA A 143 -15.16 19.07 -9.40
N GLU A 144 -16.28 19.63 -8.95
CA GLU A 144 -16.31 20.67 -7.92
C GLU A 144 -15.74 20.15 -6.58
N ARG A 145 -14.72 20.83 -6.05
CA ARG A 145 -14.16 20.46 -4.74
C ARG A 145 -15.16 20.73 -3.63
N ARG A 146 -15.56 19.66 -2.94
CA ARG A 146 -16.44 19.70 -1.77
C ARG A 146 -15.76 19.01 -0.59
N PRO A 147 -16.16 19.31 0.66
CA PRO A 147 -15.74 18.52 1.81
C PRO A 147 -16.35 17.11 1.76
N MET A 148 -15.68 16.15 2.39
CA MET A 148 -16.25 14.82 2.62
C MET A 148 -17.45 14.92 3.58
N PRO A 149 -18.55 14.17 3.36
CA PRO A 149 -18.73 13.11 2.36
C PRO A 149 -19.28 13.59 1.00
N ALA A 150 -19.70 14.85 0.88
CA ALA A 150 -20.36 15.38 -0.33
C ALA A 150 -19.47 15.31 -1.59
N ARG A 151 -18.13 15.25 -1.42
CA ARG A 151 -17.19 15.02 -2.51
C ARG A 151 -17.35 13.66 -3.17
N ILE A 152 -17.58 12.59 -2.40
CA ILE A 152 -17.77 11.23 -2.96
C ILE A 152 -19.00 11.22 -3.86
N THR A 153 -20.10 11.82 -3.42
CA THR A 153 -21.32 11.93 -4.22
C THR A 153 -21.06 12.70 -5.52
N CYS A 154 -20.36 13.83 -5.44
CA CYS A 154 -20.00 14.64 -6.61
C CYS A 154 -19.10 13.90 -7.62
N LEU A 155 -18.32 12.92 -7.19
CA LEU A 155 -17.46 12.13 -8.07
C LEU A 155 -18.18 10.94 -8.71
N VAL A 156 -19.39 10.62 -8.24
CA VAL A 156 -20.24 9.53 -8.73
C VAL A 156 -21.42 10.06 -9.58
N GLU A 157 -21.74 11.35 -9.47
CA GLU A 157 -22.72 12.08 -10.29
C GLU A 157 -22.11 12.58 -11.62
#